data_AF-A0A949VG85-F1
#
_entry.id   AF-A0A949VG85-F1
#
_cell.length_a   1.000
_cell.length_b   1.000
_cell.length_c   1.000
_cell.angle_alpha   90.00
_cell.angle_beta   90.00
_cell.angle_gamma   90.00
#
_symmetry.space_group_name_H-M   'P 1'
#
loop_
_entity.id
_entity.type
_entity.pdbx_description
1 polymer ?
#
loop_
_entity_poly.entity_id
_entity_poly.type
_entity_poly.pdbx_seq_one_letter_code
_entity_poly.pdbx_strand_id
1 'polypeptide(L)'
;MNRIKNINKRWLILIVLAIGVLIALLPPVRSRLSIQYELLRARVIYLFRPPNEAVFQPGEQNPLTIETAIGTARAEMLLTLTPESTVTVTPGATFTPTITTTPIPDRVILPGITYVDQHNRWNYCGPANLTMALKFWGWSGDRDDIAKVVKPGSPDTKLDFIQRGLPDKNVMPYELVDFVNENTKYRALSRYGGDEDLIKRLLARGFPLIIEKGYYKDIKKNTDWLGHYLFTTGYDDTRGGFIVQDAYLRDEKLNPIGKDMFVDYATYQNGWRHFNYLFMVVYPAEREGEVLSILGPLSDDAWASRRALELAEEDIETLTGNDLFYAWFNKGTSHVALNQYYDAATAYDQAYLLYSNWDTSKGEQPYRMLWYQTGLYFAYYYSARYQDVINFANTTLTKTISKPTLEESLLWRGRAYYMIGDTNAAVADYRAALQIHANWYPAVQALQELGLQP
;
A
#
# COMPACT_ATOMS: atom_id res chain seq x y z
N MET A 1 -32.86 50.98 22.78
CA MET A 1 -32.59 50.33 21.46
C MET A 1 -32.20 51.35 20.38
N ASN A 2 -31.11 52.12 20.53
CA ASN A 2 -30.70 53.09 19.48
C ASN A 2 -29.18 53.32 19.32
N ARG A 3 -28.31 52.48 19.89
CA ARG A 3 -26.84 52.64 19.77
C ARG A 3 -26.18 51.87 18.61
N ILE A 4 -26.92 51.07 17.85
CA ILE A 4 -26.36 50.27 16.75
C ILE A 4 -26.47 50.98 15.38
N LYS A 5 -27.28 52.05 15.27
CA LYS A 5 -27.53 52.74 13.98
C LYS A 5 -26.37 53.58 13.42
N ASN A 6 -25.32 53.85 14.22
CA ASN A 6 -24.17 54.68 13.81
C ASN A 6 -22.84 53.93 13.72
N ILE A 7 -22.84 52.59 13.63
CA ILE A 7 -21.60 51.86 13.34
C ILE A 7 -21.26 52.09 11.86
N ASN A 8 -20.17 52.83 11.62
CA ASN A 8 -19.64 53.04 10.28
C ASN A 8 -19.36 51.67 9.62
N LYS A 9 -19.94 51.45 8.44
CA LYS A 9 -19.88 50.17 7.69
C LYS A 9 -18.46 49.64 7.53
N ARG A 10 -17.43 50.52 7.49
CA ARG A 10 -16.01 50.13 7.45
C ARG A 10 -15.56 49.39 8.71
N TRP A 11 -15.99 49.81 9.89
CA TRP A 11 -15.70 49.11 11.14
C TRP A 11 -16.42 47.77 11.24
N LEU A 12 -17.64 47.68 10.70
CA LEU A 12 -18.36 46.41 10.63
C LEU A 12 -17.63 45.39 9.74
N ILE A 13 -17.11 45.83 8.59
CA ILE A 13 -16.28 44.99 7.71
C ILE A 13 -14.99 44.54 8.41
N LEU A 14 -14.29 45.44 9.10
CA LEU A 14 -13.08 45.11 9.86
C LEU A 14 -13.36 44.12 10.99
N ILE A 15 -14.47 44.27 11.71
CA ILE A 15 -14.88 43.33 12.76
C ILE A 15 -15.21 41.96 12.16
N VAL A 16 -15.95 41.91 11.04
CA VAL A 16 -16.26 40.65 10.35
C VAL A 16 -14.98 39.97 9.84
N LEU A 17 -14.02 40.73 9.29
CA LEU A 17 -12.73 40.19 8.88
C LEU A 17 -11.91 39.69 10.07
N ALA A 18 -11.87 40.44 11.18
CA ALA A 18 -11.17 40.04 12.39
C ALA A 18 -11.79 38.77 13.02
N ILE A 19 -13.12 38.68 13.05
CA ILE A 19 -13.84 37.47 13.48
C ILE A 19 -13.55 36.32 12.51
N GLY A 20 -13.52 36.57 11.20
CA GLY A 20 -13.14 35.57 10.19
C GLY A 20 -11.72 35.04 10.38
N VAL A 21 -10.75 35.91 10.68
CA VAL A 21 -9.38 35.53 11.02
C VAL A 21 -9.33 34.74 12.32
N LEU A 22 -10.03 35.18 13.38
CA LEU A 22 -10.11 34.45 14.64
C LEU A 22 -10.73 33.06 14.47
N ILE A 23 -11.78 32.94 13.66
CA ILE A 23 -12.40 31.65 13.29
C ILE A 23 -11.41 30.79 12.49
N ALA A 24 -10.68 31.37 11.53
CA ALA A 24 -9.68 30.66 10.75
C ALA A 24 -8.49 30.16 11.60
N LEU A 25 -8.20 30.83 12.73
CA LEU A 25 -7.19 30.42 13.70
C LEU A 25 -7.68 29.30 14.64
N LEU A 26 -8.99 29.04 14.74
CA LEU A 26 -9.50 27.92 15.53
C LEU A 26 -8.91 26.61 14.98
N PRO A 27 -8.35 25.72 15.83
CA PRO A 27 -7.70 24.48 15.38
C PRO A 27 -8.50 23.65 14.35
N PRO A 28 -9.81 23.38 14.54
CA PRO A 28 -10.56 22.58 13.57
C PRO A 28 -10.74 23.28 12.20
N VAL A 29 -10.78 24.62 12.17
CA VAL A 29 -10.90 25.39 10.92
C VAL A 29 -9.54 25.49 10.24
N ARG A 30 -8.48 25.79 11.00
CA ARG A 30 -7.11 25.85 10.51
C ARG A 30 -6.67 24.53 9.88
N SER A 31 -6.98 23.39 10.51
CA SER A 31 -6.65 22.05 10.01
C SER A 31 -7.33 21.77 8.67
N ARG A 32 -8.63 22.09 8.55
CA ARG A 32 -9.36 21.98 7.27
C ARG A 32 -8.80 22.92 6.20
N LEU A 33 -8.50 24.18 6.55
CA LEU A 33 -7.94 25.16 5.61
C LEU A 33 -6.54 24.75 5.12
N SER A 34 -5.67 24.23 6.00
CA SER A 34 -4.34 23.76 5.60
C SER A 34 -4.42 22.61 4.60
N ILE A 35 -5.38 21.72 4.77
CA ILE A 35 -5.55 20.59 3.86
C ILE A 35 -6.09 21.05 2.50
N GLN A 36 -7.09 21.95 2.49
CA GLN A 36 -7.57 22.52 1.23
C GLN A 36 -6.48 23.30 0.50
N TYR A 37 -5.61 23.99 1.24
CA TYR A 37 -4.42 24.64 0.69
C TYR A 37 -3.46 23.64 0.05
N GLU A 38 -3.11 22.54 0.74
CA GLU A 38 -2.22 21.51 0.17
C GLU A 38 -2.82 20.83 -1.07
N LEU A 39 -4.13 20.54 -1.05
CA LEU A 39 -4.82 19.98 -2.22
C LEU A 39 -4.84 20.97 -3.39
N LEU A 40 -5.06 22.26 -3.12
CA LEU A 40 -5.01 23.29 -4.15
C LEU A 40 -3.58 23.45 -4.71
N ARG A 41 -2.57 23.50 -3.84
CA ARG A 41 -1.16 23.53 -4.22
C ARG A 41 -0.80 22.34 -5.11
N ALA A 42 -1.20 21.14 -4.73
CA ALA A 42 -0.99 19.94 -5.53
C ALA A 42 -1.66 20.03 -6.90
N ARG A 43 -2.93 20.48 -6.97
CA ARG A 43 -3.64 20.69 -8.24
C ARG A 43 -2.94 21.70 -9.14
N VAL A 44 -2.44 22.80 -8.57
CA VAL A 44 -1.69 23.81 -9.32
C VAL A 44 -0.38 23.22 -9.85
N ILE A 45 0.36 22.47 -9.04
CA ILE A 45 1.59 21.79 -9.49
C ILE A 45 1.28 20.81 -10.62
N TYR A 46 0.26 19.96 -10.48
CA TYR A 46 -0.11 18.97 -11.48
C TYR A 46 -0.66 19.58 -12.77
N LEU A 47 -1.17 20.82 -12.73
CA LEU A 47 -1.52 21.56 -13.94
C LEU A 47 -0.30 21.87 -14.82
N PHE A 48 0.86 22.15 -14.21
CA PHE A 48 2.11 22.49 -14.92
C PHE A 48 3.07 21.30 -15.05
N ARG A 49 2.90 20.26 -14.23
CA ARG A 49 3.67 19.02 -14.23
C ARG A 49 2.72 17.84 -14.04
N PRO A 50 2.03 17.41 -15.10
CA PRO A 50 1.12 16.28 -15.02
C PRO A 50 1.89 15.00 -14.62
N PRO A 51 1.49 14.30 -13.55
CA PRO A 51 2.25 13.14 -13.08
C PRO A 51 2.15 11.93 -14.02
N ASN A 52 1.10 11.88 -14.85
CA ASN A 52 0.90 10.86 -15.87
C ASN A 52 1.85 11.03 -17.08
N GLU A 53 2.53 12.18 -17.21
CA GLU A 53 3.61 12.39 -18.20
C GLU A 53 4.98 11.93 -17.67
N ALA A 54 5.06 11.42 -16.44
CA ALA A 54 6.30 10.88 -15.90
C ALA A 54 6.73 9.63 -16.68
N VAL A 55 7.89 9.72 -17.33
CA VAL A 55 8.53 8.59 -17.99
C VAL A 55 9.50 7.94 -17.01
N PHE A 56 9.30 6.65 -16.79
CA PHE A 56 10.25 5.80 -16.11
C PHE A 56 11.10 5.10 -17.17
N GLN A 57 12.42 5.27 -17.10
CA GLN A 57 13.35 4.57 -17.99
C GLN A 57 14.37 3.81 -17.15
N PRO A 58 14.49 2.48 -17.30
CA PRO A 58 15.66 1.78 -16.80
C PRO A 58 16.89 2.28 -17.57
N GLY A 59 17.93 2.68 -16.83
CA GLY A 59 19.15 3.27 -17.35
C GLY A 59 20.17 2.25 -17.84
N GLU A 60 20.07 0.97 -17.44
CA GLU A 60 21.07 -0.05 -17.77
C GLU A 60 20.44 -1.42 -18.05
N GLN A 61 20.54 -1.91 -19.29
CA GLN A 61 20.58 -3.36 -19.56
C GLN A 61 22.04 -3.81 -19.42
N ASN A 62 22.59 -3.79 -18.21
CA ASN A 62 23.95 -4.27 -18.02
C ASN A 62 23.96 -5.81 -18.12
N PRO A 63 24.71 -6.41 -19.07
CA PRO A 63 24.93 -7.85 -19.07
C PRO A 63 25.63 -8.24 -17.77
N LEU A 64 25.33 -9.43 -17.23
CA LEU A 64 25.94 -10.01 -16.01
C LEU A 64 27.41 -9.61 -15.86
N THR A 65 27.69 -8.59 -15.04
CA THR A 65 29.06 -8.24 -14.68
C THR A 65 29.49 -9.08 -13.49
N ILE A 66 30.81 -9.27 -13.34
CA ILE A 66 31.38 -9.92 -12.15
C ILE A 66 30.94 -9.19 -10.88
N GLU A 67 30.76 -7.86 -10.95
CA GLU A 67 30.28 -7.04 -9.84
C GLU A 67 28.82 -7.33 -9.48
N THR A 68 27.92 -7.48 -10.46
CA THR A 68 26.54 -7.92 -10.23
C THR A 68 26.50 -9.33 -9.61
N ALA A 69 27.30 -10.26 -10.13
CA ALA A 69 27.36 -11.62 -9.59
C ALA A 69 27.89 -11.64 -8.14
N ILE A 70 28.89 -10.82 -7.81
CA ILE A 70 29.42 -10.64 -6.45
C ILE A 70 28.40 -9.93 -5.55
N GLY A 71 27.66 -8.95 -6.07
CA GLY A 71 26.59 -8.23 -5.36
C GLY A 71 25.47 -9.17 -4.94
N THR A 72 24.95 -9.98 -5.88
CA THR A 72 23.94 -11.01 -5.60
C THR A 72 24.46 -12.04 -4.60
N ALA A 73 25.68 -12.57 -4.80
CA ALA A 73 26.27 -13.53 -3.88
C ALA A 73 26.49 -12.95 -2.47
N ARG A 74 26.80 -11.66 -2.35
CA ARG A 74 26.92 -10.98 -1.04
C ARG A 74 25.56 -10.74 -0.38
N ALA A 75 24.52 -10.43 -1.14
CA ALA A 75 23.16 -10.30 -0.62
C ALA A 75 22.63 -11.66 -0.10
N GLU A 76 22.85 -12.74 -0.85
CA GLU A 76 22.56 -14.12 -0.41
C GLU A 76 23.38 -14.51 0.83
N MET A 77 24.65 -14.10 0.90
CA MET A 77 25.51 -14.35 2.06
C MET A 77 25.08 -13.58 3.31
N LEU A 78 24.62 -12.33 3.17
CA LEU A 78 24.12 -11.52 4.28
C LEU A 78 22.80 -12.06 4.85
N LEU A 79 21.97 -12.72 4.04
CA LEU A 79 20.75 -13.39 4.48
C LEU A 79 21.02 -14.72 5.20
N THR A 80 22.15 -15.37 4.92
CA THR A 80 22.55 -16.65 5.53
C THR A 80 23.38 -16.50 6.83
N LEU A 81 23.66 -15.27 7.27
CA LEU A 81 24.33 -15.00 8.55
C LEU A 81 23.40 -15.00 9.77
N THR A 82 22.11 -15.22 9.58
CA THR A 82 21.19 -15.55 10.69
C THR A 82 21.41 -17.03 11.01
N PRO A 83 21.78 -17.42 12.25
CA PRO A 83 21.90 -18.83 12.57
C PRO A 83 20.56 -19.51 12.32
N GLU A 84 20.57 -20.53 11.47
CA GLU A 84 19.42 -21.40 11.23
C GLU A 84 18.96 -21.90 12.61
N SER A 85 17.74 -21.56 13.00
CA SER A 85 17.13 -22.17 14.18
C SER A 85 17.08 -23.66 13.88
N THR A 86 17.93 -24.45 14.54
CA THR A 86 17.91 -25.90 14.41
C THR A 86 16.65 -26.40 15.09
N VAL A 87 15.53 -26.35 14.37
CA VAL A 87 14.30 -27.01 14.80
C VAL A 87 14.55 -28.50 14.64
N THR A 88 14.73 -29.19 15.77
CA THR A 88 14.73 -30.65 15.77
C THR A 88 13.33 -31.09 15.34
N VAL A 89 13.20 -31.50 14.08
CA VAL A 89 11.94 -32.05 13.55
C VAL A 89 11.71 -33.39 14.24
N THR A 90 10.82 -33.39 15.23
CA THR A 90 10.25 -34.63 15.75
C THR A 90 9.32 -35.14 14.65
N PRO A 91 9.38 -36.41 14.20
CA PRO A 91 8.44 -36.96 13.22
C PRO A 91 7.01 -36.85 13.78
N GLY A 92 6.29 -35.81 13.36
CA GLY A 92 4.88 -35.65 13.62
C GLY A 92 4.09 -36.68 12.81
N ALA A 93 2.94 -37.10 13.34
CA ALA A 93 2.06 -38.06 12.68
C ALA A 93 1.75 -37.62 11.24
N THR A 94 2.02 -38.50 10.28
CA THR A 94 1.61 -38.35 8.88
C THR A 94 0.09 -38.42 8.83
N PHE A 95 -0.58 -37.27 8.84
CA PHE A 95 -2.00 -37.21 8.53
C PHE A 95 -2.16 -37.30 7.01
N THR A 96 -2.68 -38.43 6.53
CA THR A 96 -3.20 -38.52 5.16
C THR A 96 -4.37 -37.53 5.05
N PRO A 97 -4.31 -36.50 4.20
CA PRO A 97 -5.41 -35.56 4.07
C PRO A 97 -6.63 -36.30 3.51
N THR A 98 -7.62 -36.52 4.37
CA THR A 98 -8.95 -36.91 3.93
C THR A 98 -9.63 -35.63 3.46
N ILE A 99 -9.54 -35.33 2.16
CA ILE A 99 -10.29 -34.22 1.56
C ILE A 99 -11.77 -34.57 1.67
N THR A 100 -12.40 -34.12 2.74
CA THR A 100 -13.87 -34.09 2.83
C THR A 100 -14.28 -32.77 2.20
N THR A 101 -14.61 -32.77 0.91
CA THR A 101 -15.18 -31.61 0.24
C THR A 101 -16.57 -31.35 0.81
N THR A 102 -16.64 -30.62 1.92
CA THR A 102 -17.90 -30.00 2.31
C THR A 102 -18.20 -28.96 1.23
N PRO A 103 -19.28 -29.10 0.43
CA PRO A 103 -19.62 -28.09 -0.57
C PRO A 103 -19.80 -26.76 0.14
N ILE A 104 -19.09 -25.73 -0.34
CA ILE A 104 -19.29 -24.37 0.14
C ILE A 104 -20.68 -23.88 -0.34
N PRO A 105 -21.41 -23.08 0.46
CA PRO A 105 -22.70 -22.56 0.02
C PRO A 105 -22.56 -21.69 -1.23
N ASP A 106 -23.57 -21.63 -2.10
CA ASP A 106 -23.54 -20.75 -3.29
C ASP A 106 -23.61 -19.25 -2.92
N ARG A 107 -23.95 -18.94 -1.66
CA ARG A 107 -24.05 -17.57 -1.15
C ARG A 107 -23.68 -17.51 0.31
N VAL A 108 -22.82 -16.55 0.66
CA VAL A 108 -22.44 -16.23 2.04
C VAL A 108 -22.48 -14.72 2.22
N ILE A 109 -23.14 -14.26 3.28
CA ILE A 109 -23.07 -12.86 3.74
C ILE A 109 -22.77 -12.91 5.22
N LEU A 110 -21.58 -12.45 5.62
CA LEU A 110 -21.19 -12.46 7.02
C LEU A 110 -21.98 -11.39 7.79
N PRO A 111 -22.70 -11.76 8.86
CA PRO A 111 -23.44 -10.80 9.66
C PRO A 111 -22.51 -9.98 10.56
N GLY A 112 -23.03 -8.89 11.16
CA GLY A 112 -22.31 -8.15 12.21
C GLY A 112 -21.18 -7.23 11.72
N ILE A 113 -21.10 -6.95 10.42
CA ILE A 113 -20.10 -6.05 9.86
C ILE A 113 -20.36 -4.60 10.29
N THR A 114 -19.43 -4.06 11.09
CA THR A 114 -19.40 -2.63 11.43
C THR A 114 -18.65 -1.89 10.33
N TYR A 115 -19.38 -1.11 9.55
CA TYR A 115 -18.80 -0.31 8.47
C TYR A 115 -18.01 0.88 9.04
N VAL A 116 -16.80 1.08 8.52
CA VAL A 116 -15.90 2.19 8.87
C VAL A 116 -15.37 2.80 7.58
N ASP A 117 -15.61 4.09 7.38
CA ASP A 117 -15.05 4.83 6.25
C ASP A 117 -13.61 5.32 6.54
N GLN A 118 -12.97 5.98 5.57
CA GLN A 118 -11.72 6.75 5.75
C GLN A 118 -11.96 8.28 5.77
N HIS A 119 -13.20 8.73 5.83
CA HIS A 119 -13.59 10.11 5.65
C HIS A 119 -13.05 11.07 6.72
N ASN A 120 -12.63 12.26 6.28
CA ASN A 120 -11.92 13.25 7.10
C ASN A 120 -10.57 12.75 7.63
N ARG A 121 -10.03 11.70 6.99
CA ARG A 121 -8.68 11.19 7.13
C ARG A 121 -8.11 11.00 5.72
N TRP A 122 -6.81 11.23 5.54
CA TRP A 122 -6.15 11.17 4.24
C TRP A 122 -5.26 9.95 4.18
N ASN A 123 -5.42 9.13 3.13
CA ASN A 123 -4.70 7.87 2.94
C ASN A 123 -4.92 6.88 4.09
N TYR A 124 -6.17 6.74 4.54
CA TYR A 124 -6.58 5.87 5.66
C TYR A 124 -7.29 4.59 5.18
N CYS A 125 -7.18 4.23 3.90
CA CYS A 125 -7.79 3.01 3.37
C CYS A 125 -7.32 1.77 4.16
N GLY A 126 -6.02 1.63 4.42
CA GLY A 126 -5.46 0.55 5.25
C GLY A 126 -6.03 0.54 6.67
N PRO A 127 -5.83 1.61 7.48
CA PRO A 127 -6.37 1.70 8.84
C PRO A 127 -7.89 1.49 8.94
N ALA A 128 -8.68 2.01 7.99
CA ALA A 128 -10.13 1.85 7.99
C ALA A 128 -10.56 0.41 7.70
N ASN A 129 -9.98 -0.25 6.67
CA ASN A 129 -10.27 -1.64 6.37
C ASN A 129 -9.82 -2.58 7.49
N LEU A 130 -8.64 -2.32 8.08
CA LEU A 130 -8.15 -3.09 9.23
C LEU A 130 -9.07 -2.94 10.46
N THR A 131 -9.61 -1.74 10.68
CA THR A 131 -10.61 -1.50 11.73
C THR A 131 -11.85 -2.36 11.53
N MET A 132 -12.38 -2.45 10.30
CA MET A 132 -13.55 -3.29 10.01
C MET A 132 -13.26 -4.78 10.28
N ALA A 133 -12.08 -5.26 9.85
CA ALA A 133 -11.65 -6.64 10.10
C ALA A 133 -11.49 -6.95 11.60
N LEU A 134 -10.88 -6.06 12.37
CA LEU A 134 -10.72 -6.22 13.83
C LEU A 134 -12.07 -6.12 14.57
N LYS A 135 -12.95 -5.20 14.17
CA LYS A 135 -14.29 -5.04 14.78
C LYS A 135 -15.18 -6.26 14.55
N PHE A 136 -15.04 -6.96 13.42
CA PHE A 136 -15.74 -8.22 13.19
C PHE A 136 -15.44 -9.26 14.29
N TRP A 137 -14.22 -9.26 14.85
CA TRP A 137 -13.83 -10.12 15.97
C TRP A 137 -14.03 -9.49 17.36
N GLY A 138 -14.72 -8.35 17.44
CA GLY A 138 -15.05 -7.68 18.69
C GLY A 138 -13.99 -6.71 19.22
N TRP A 139 -13.04 -6.26 18.39
CA TRP A 139 -12.11 -5.21 18.80
C TRP A 139 -12.83 -3.87 19.00
N SER A 140 -12.53 -3.18 20.09
CA SER A 140 -13.22 -1.94 20.47
C SER A 140 -12.58 -0.65 19.95
N GLY A 141 -11.37 -0.71 19.38
CA GLY A 141 -10.64 0.48 18.91
C GLY A 141 -11.20 1.11 17.63
N ASP A 142 -10.52 2.15 17.16
CA ASP A 142 -10.87 2.89 15.93
C ASP A 142 -9.69 2.99 14.95
N ARG A 143 -9.95 3.41 13.71
CA ARG A 143 -8.95 3.61 12.65
C ARG A 143 -7.83 4.57 13.04
N ASP A 144 -8.11 5.51 13.95
CA ASP A 144 -7.11 6.44 14.48
C ASP A 144 -6.16 5.75 15.47
N ASP A 145 -6.59 4.69 16.16
CA ASP A 145 -5.72 3.93 17.06
C ASP A 145 -4.71 3.09 16.26
N ILE A 146 -5.15 2.52 15.12
CA ILE A 146 -4.26 1.88 14.15
C ILE A 146 -3.29 2.92 13.56
N ALA A 147 -3.82 4.04 13.06
CA ALA A 147 -3.02 5.05 12.38
C ALA A 147 -1.92 5.63 13.29
N LYS A 148 -2.10 5.71 14.61
CA LYS A 148 -1.04 6.19 15.53
C LYS A 148 0.22 5.33 15.49
N VAL A 149 0.09 4.05 15.13
CA VAL A 149 1.19 3.08 15.08
C VAL A 149 1.76 3.01 13.67
N VAL A 150 0.90 2.77 12.67
CA VAL A 150 1.34 2.52 11.28
C VAL A 150 1.54 3.80 10.47
N LYS A 151 1.08 4.94 10.99
CA LYS A 151 1.10 6.26 10.33
C LYS A 151 1.38 7.38 11.35
N PRO A 152 2.48 7.30 12.13
CA PRO A 152 2.73 8.26 13.21
C PRO A 152 3.02 9.68 12.68
N GLY A 153 3.45 9.78 11.42
CA GLY A 153 3.65 11.02 10.70
C GLY A 153 4.87 11.84 11.17
N SER A 154 4.92 13.08 10.70
CA SER A 154 6.05 14.01 10.90
C SER A 154 6.37 14.26 12.39
N PRO A 155 7.62 14.55 12.77
CA PRO A 155 7.97 14.91 14.14
C PRO A 155 7.53 16.33 14.56
N ASP A 156 6.94 17.14 13.67
CA ASP A 156 6.48 18.49 14.00
C ASP A 156 5.28 18.47 14.97
N THR A 157 5.58 18.68 16.25
CA THR A 157 4.60 18.69 17.36
C THR A 157 3.68 19.92 17.36
N LYS A 158 3.90 20.90 16.47
CA LYS A 158 2.98 22.03 16.28
C LYS A 158 1.76 21.65 15.44
N LEU A 159 1.85 20.55 14.70
CA LEU A 159 0.77 20.00 13.90
C LEU A 159 -0.05 19.00 14.72
N ASP A 160 -1.37 18.96 14.48
CA ASP A 160 -2.20 17.89 15.04
C ASP A 160 -1.84 16.53 14.42
N PHE A 161 -2.25 15.42 15.05
CA PHE A 161 -1.92 14.07 14.58
C PHE A 161 -2.33 13.81 13.12
N ILE A 162 -3.50 14.31 12.70
CA ILE A 162 -3.99 14.11 11.33
C ILE A 162 -3.13 14.89 10.33
N GLN A 163 -2.73 16.11 10.68
CA GLN A 163 -1.83 16.92 9.88
C GLN A 163 -0.42 16.31 9.79
N ARG A 164 0.08 15.72 10.88
CA ARG A 164 1.39 15.03 10.90
C ARG A 164 1.43 13.85 9.92
N GLY A 165 0.34 13.10 9.80
CA GLY A 165 0.22 11.96 8.87
C GLY A 165 -0.12 12.34 7.43
N LEU A 166 -0.54 13.59 7.14
CA LEU A 166 -0.94 14.02 5.80
C LEU A 166 0.10 13.76 4.67
N PRO A 167 1.42 13.90 4.91
CA PRO A 167 2.43 13.67 3.89
C PRO A 167 2.44 12.23 3.37
N ASP A 168 2.49 11.24 4.27
CA ASP A 168 2.61 9.83 3.90
C ASP A 168 1.37 9.36 3.12
N LYS A 169 1.62 8.60 2.04
CA LYS A 169 0.65 8.24 1.00
C LYS A 169 0.07 6.85 1.12
N ASN A 170 0.70 5.95 1.87
CA ASN A 170 0.30 4.56 1.95
C ASN A 170 0.73 3.92 3.27
N VAL A 171 0.03 2.88 3.68
CA VAL A 171 0.49 1.97 4.72
C VAL A 171 0.68 0.61 4.05
N MET A 172 1.86 0.03 4.23
CA MET A 172 2.21 -1.23 3.60
C MET A 172 1.49 -2.41 4.28
N PRO A 173 1.19 -3.49 3.55
CA PRO A 173 0.45 -4.63 4.11
C PRO A 173 1.11 -5.25 5.34
N TYR A 174 2.46 -5.32 5.35
CA TYR A 174 3.20 -5.86 6.49
C TYR A 174 3.01 -5.01 7.76
N GLU A 175 2.94 -3.69 7.65
CA GLU A 175 2.70 -2.80 8.80
C GLU A 175 1.31 -3.04 9.42
N LEU A 176 0.32 -3.39 8.60
CA LEU A 176 -1.03 -3.76 9.07
C LEU A 176 -1.02 -5.12 9.78
N VAL A 177 -0.27 -6.10 9.24
CA VAL A 177 -0.07 -7.41 9.86
C VAL A 177 0.65 -7.28 11.20
N ASP A 178 1.74 -6.52 11.24
CA ASP A 178 2.54 -6.25 12.44
C ASP A 178 1.69 -5.56 13.50
N PHE A 179 0.89 -4.55 13.11
CA PHE A 179 -0.06 -3.92 14.04
C PHE A 179 -0.95 -4.97 14.73
N VAL A 180 -1.57 -5.88 13.96
CA VAL A 180 -2.45 -6.91 14.53
C VAL A 180 -1.67 -7.81 15.48
N ASN A 181 -0.54 -8.33 15.04
CA ASN A 181 0.23 -9.33 15.77
C ASN A 181 0.90 -8.79 17.03
N GLU A 182 1.28 -7.52 17.04
CA GLU A 182 2.04 -6.88 18.13
C GLU A 182 1.17 -6.04 19.07
N ASN A 183 0.06 -5.45 18.58
CA ASN A 183 -0.75 -4.49 19.33
C ASN A 183 -2.14 -5.01 19.70
N THR A 184 -2.47 -6.24 19.34
CA THR A 184 -3.77 -6.84 19.65
C THR A 184 -3.65 -8.29 20.15
N LYS A 185 -4.77 -8.88 20.58
CA LYS A 185 -4.86 -10.31 20.93
C LYS A 185 -5.11 -11.22 19.72
N TYR A 186 -5.32 -10.63 18.55
CA TYR A 186 -5.63 -11.36 17.32
C TYR A 186 -4.34 -11.72 16.58
N ARG A 187 -4.48 -12.50 15.51
CA ARG A 187 -3.42 -12.83 14.57
C ARG A 187 -3.79 -12.38 13.18
N ALA A 188 -2.77 -12.08 12.39
CA ALA A 188 -2.92 -11.82 10.97
C ALA A 188 -1.75 -12.36 10.19
N LEU A 189 -2.03 -12.67 8.93
CA LEU A 189 -1.06 -12.96 7.89
C LEU A 189 -1.52 -12.32 6.59
N SER A 190 -0.57 -12.07 5.69
CA SER A 190 -0.83 -11.70 4.31
C SER A 190 -0.05 -12.60 3.36
N ARG A 191 -0.61 -12.89 2.19
CA ARG A 191 0.01 -13.73 1.15
C ARG A 191 -0.34 -13.19 -0.23
N TYR A 192 0.55 -13.44 -1.19
CA TYR A 192 0.28 -13.27 -2.62
C TYR A 192 -0.36 -14.53 -3.21
N GLY A 193 -0.89 -14.40 -4.43
CA GLY A 193 -1.37 -15.54 -5.21
C GLY A 193 -2.66 -16.17 -4.70
N GLY A 194 -3.53 -15.38 -4.07
CA GLY A 194 -4.89 -15.82 -3.77
C GLY A 194 -5.72 -16.02 -5.05
N ASP A 195 -6.79 -16.79 -4.93
CA ASP A 195 -7.79 -16.97 -5.98
C ASP A 195 -9.23 -16.86 -5.44
N GLU A 196 -10.21 -16.86 -6.34
CA GLU A 196 -11.62 -16.74 -6.01
C GLU A 196 -12.10 -17.87 -5.08
N ASP A 197 -11.65 -19.11 -5.31
CA ASP A 197 -12.02 -20.28 -4.52
C ASP A 197 -11.51 -20.15 -3.07
N LEU A 198 -10.28 -19.71 -2.87
CA LEU A 198 -9.72 -19.44 -1.55
C LEU A 198 -10.55 -18.41 -0.78
N ILE A 199 -10.88 -17.28 -1.43
CA ILE A 199 -11.70 -16.22 -0.82
C ILE A 199 -13.06 -16.80 -0.39
N LYS A 200 -13.72 -17.57 -1.26
CA LYS A 200 -15.01 -18.21 -0.94
C LYS A 200 -14.88 -19.20 0.22
N ARG A 201 -13.83 -20.02 0.25
CA ARG A 201 -13.57 -20.98 1.35
C ARG A 201 -13.34 -20.27 2.69
N LEU A 202 -12.60 -19.16 2.70
CA LEU A 202 -12.42 -18.33 3.91
C LEU A 202 -13.76 -17.74 4.37
N LEU A 203 -14.51 -17.13 3.46
CA LEU A 203 -15.80 -16.51 3.76
C LEU A 203 -16.83 -17.53 4.27
N ALA A 204 -16.93 -18.70 3.63
CA ALA A 204 -17.82 -19.78 4.05
C ALA A 204 -17.51 -20.32 5.46
N ARG A 205 -16.27 -20.11 5.95
CA ARG A 205 -15.83 -20.48 7.31
C ARG A 205 -15.83 -19.29 8.28
N GLY A 206 -16.39 -18.16 7.86
CA GLY A 206 -16.55 -16.99 8.72
C GLY A 206 -15.29 -16.14 8.86
N PHE A 207 -14.38 -16.18 7.89
CA PHE A 207 -13.19 -15.34 7.86
C PHE A 207 -13.31 -14.29 6.75
N PRO A 208 -13.77 -13.06 7.06
CA PRO A 208 -13.66 -11.97 6.12
C PRO A 208 -12.19 -11.59 5.96
N LEU A 209 -11.84 -11.00 4.83
CA LEU A 209 -10.45 -10.69 4.49
C LEU A 209 -10.34 -9.35 3.80
N ILE A 210 -9.14 -8.80 3.84
CA ILE A 210 -8.79 -7.56 3.15
C ILE A 210 -7.97 -7.94 1.92
N ILE A 211 -8.25 -7.31 0.79
CA ILE A 211 -7.35 -7.31 -0.37
C ILE A 211 -6.83 -5.91 -0.62
N GLU A 212 -5.72 -5.82 -1.34
CA GLU A 212 -5.32 -4.58 -1.99
C GLU A 212 -5.63 -4.69 -3.49
N LYS A 213 -6.14 -3.61 -4.09
CA LYS A 213 -6.53 -3.57 -5.49
C LYS A 213 -6.17 -2.24 -6.12
N GLY A 214 -5.99 -2.25 -7.44
CA GLY A 214 -5.98 -1.01 -8.20
C GLY A 214 -7.40 -0.50 -8.41
N TYR A 215 -7.54 0.81 -8.40
CA TYR A 215 -8.79 1.52 -8.46
C TYR A 215 -8.66 2.64 -9.50
N TYR A 216 -9.41 2.52 -10.59
CA TYR A 216 -9.52 3.56 -11.60
C TYR A 216 -10.58 4.58 -11.19
N LYS A 217 -10.23 5.86 -11.29
CA LYS A 217 -11.11 6.98 -10.93
C LYS A 217 -11.22 7.95 -12.09
N ASP A 218 -12.44 8.19 -12.53
CA ASP A 218 -12.73 9.20 -13.55
C ASP A 218 -12.53 10.62 -12.99
N ILE A 219 -11.67 11.41 -13.64
CA ILE A 219 -11.41 12.80 -13.28
C ILE A 219 -11.64 13.69 -14.51
N LYS A 220 -12.91 14.06 -14.76
CA LYS A 220 -13.46 15.07 -15.71
C LYS A 220 -12.88 15.18 -17.16
N LYS A 221 -11.75 14.55 -17.48
CA LYS A 221 -10.95 14.55 -18.72
C LYS A 221 -9.94 13.39 -18.81
N ASN A 222 -9.64 12.68 -17.71
CA ASN A 222 -8.77 11.51 -17.72
C ASN A 222 -9.14 10.51 -16.61
N THR A 223 -8.77 9.25 -16.78
CA THR A 223 -8.89 8.21 -15.75
C THR A 223 -7.58 8.09 -14.99
N ASP A 224 -7.63 8.16 -13.67
CA ASP A 224 -6.47 8.12 -12.78
C ASP A 224 -6.44 6.81 -12.00
N TRP A 225 -5.26 6.24 -11.77
CA TRP A 225 -5.11 4.95 -11.06
C TRP A 225 -4.52 5.13 -9.66
N LEU A 226 -5.09 4.44 -8.68
CA LEU A 226 -4.58 4.41 -7.30
C LEU A 226 -4.73 3.01 -6.68
N GLY A 227 -3.85 2.68 -5.72
CA GLY A 227 -3.99 1.53 -4.85
C GLY A 227 -5.02 1.77 -3.76
N HIS A 228 -5.79 0.74 -3.42
CA HIS A 228 -6.85 0.81 -2.43
C HIS A 228 -7.05 -0.53 -1.73
N TYR A 229 -7.29 -0.49 -0.41
CA TYR A 229 -7.70 -1.66 0.35
C TYR A 229 -9.21 -1.85 0.30
N LEU A 230 -9.65 -3.09 0.17
CA LEU A 230 -11.05 -3.47 0.11
C LEU A 230 -11.34 -4.64 1.04
N PHE A 231 -12.36 -4.52 1.89
CA PHE A 231 -12.72 -5.54 2.86
C PHE A 231 -13.84 -6.43 2.32
N THR A 232 -13.53 -7.69 2.03
CA THR A 232 -14.48 -8.67 1.48
C THR A 232 -15.19 -9.42 2.60
N THR A 233 -16.53 -9.45 2.52
CA THR A 233 -17.41 -9.88 3.61
C THR A 233 -18.48 -10.89 3.19
N GLY A 234 -18.53 -11.25 1.91
CA GLY A 234 -19.46 -12.23 1.39
C GLY A 234 -19.31 -12.46 -0.10
N TYR A 235 -20.08 -13.39 -0.64
CA TYR A 235 -20.20 -13.67 -2.06
C TYR A 235 -21.60 -14.20 -2.39
N ASP A 236 -21.99 -14.06 -3.65
CA ASP A 236 -23.25 -14.56 -4.18
C ASP A 236 -23.02 -15.08 -5.61
N ASP A 237 -22.88 -16.40 -5.75
CA ASP A 237 -22.61 -17.05 -7.04
C ASP A 237 -23.79 -16.93 -7.99
N THR A 238 -25.02 -16.78 -7.46
CA THR A 238 -26.19 -16.55 -8.29
C THR A 238 -26.16 -15.18 -8.97
N ARG A 239 -25.43 -14.23 -8.40
CA ARG A 239 -25.19 -12.89 -8.95
C ARG A 239 -23.81 -12.75 -9.60
N GLY A 240 -22.91 -13.70 -9.37
CA GLY A 240 -21.55 -13.72 -9.93
C GLY A 240 -20.60 -12.69 -9.31
N GLY A 241 -20.60 -12.52 -7.99
CA GLY A 241 -19.73 -11.51 -7.37
C GLY A 241 -19.59 -11.55 -5.85
N PHE A 242 -18.66 -10.73 -5.36
CA PHE A 242 -18.36 -10.52 -3.96
C PHE A 242 -19.18 -9.37 -3.36
N ILE A 243 -19.37 -9.45 -2.04
CA ILE A 243 -19.92 -8.38 -1.20
C ILE A 243 -18.79 -7.78 -0.38
N VAL A 244 -18.56 -6.48 -0.56
CA VAL A 244 -17.38 -5.77 -0.05
C VAL A 244 -17.77 -4.51 0.72
N GLN A 245 -16.86 -4.07 1.59
CA GLN A 245 -16.93 -2.80 2.29
C GLN A 245 -15.81 -1.91 1.78
N ASP A 246 -16.17 -0.83 1.09
CA ASP A 246 -15.24 0.15 0.55
C ASP A 246 -15.16 1.37 1.47
N ALA A 247 -14.00 1.62 2.07
CA ALA A 247 -13.81 2.74 3.00
C ALA A 247 -13.72 4.12 2.31
N TYR A 248 -13.58 4.18 0.97
CA TYR A 248 -13.27 5.40 0.23
C TYR A 248 -14.51 6.12 -0.35
N LEU A 249 -15.56 5.37 -0.70
CA LEU A 249 -16.64 5.88 -1.56
C LEU A 249 -17.68 6.74 -0.85
N ARG A 250 -18.14 7.78 -1.56
CA ARG A 250 -19.18 8.72 -1.13
C ARG A 250 -20.22 9.01 -2.20
N ASP A 251 -21.45 9.31 -1.79
CA ASP A 251 -22.47 9.91 -2.64
C ASP A 251 -22.19 11.42 -2.89
N GLU A 252 -23.03 12.04 -3.73
CA GLU A 252 -22.98 13.48 -4.04
C GLU A 252 -23.19 14.38 -2.80
N LYS A 253 -23.82 13.86 -1.74
CA LYS A 253 -24.05 14.54 -0.47
C LYS A 253 -22.96 14.22 0.57
N LEU A 254 -21.90 13.53 0.16
CA LEU A 254 -20.75 13.10 0.96
C LEU A 254 -21.06 12.03 2.02
N ASN A 255 -22.15 11.29 1.90
CA ASN A 255 -22.45 10.13 2.74
C ASN A 255 -21.68 8.90 2.25
N PRO A 256 -21.24 7.99 3.15
CA PRO A 256 -20.62 6.75 2.73
C PRO A 256 -21.60 5.87 1.96
N ILE A 257 -21.19 5.44 0.76
CA ILE A 257 -21.94 4.45 -0.06
C ILE A 257 -21.19 3.12 -0.19
N GLY A 258 -20.02 3.01 0.46
CA GLY A 258 -19.17 1.84 0.36
C GLY A 258 -19.63 0.63 1.18
N LYS A 259 -20.77 0.70 1.88
CA LYS A 259 -21.27 -0.40 2.72
C LYS A 259 -22.00 -1.45 1.87
N ASP A 260 -21.69 -2.73 2.09
CA ASP A 260 -22.34 -3.88 1.46
C ASP A 260 -22.42 -3.79 -0.07
N MET A 261 -21.36 -3.27 -0.70
CA MET A 261 -21.29 -3.13 -2.15
C MET A 261 -21.15 -4.49 -2.82
N PHE A 262 -21.79 -4.64 -3.98
CA PHE A 262 -21.61 -5.80 -4.83
C PHE A 262 -20.59 -5.49 -5.92
N VAL A 263 -19.61 -6.37 -6.10
CA VAL A 263 -18.59 -6.29 -7.17
C VAL A 263 -18.57 -7.63 -7.88
N ASP A 264 -18.80 -7.64 -9.20
CA ASP A 264 -18.72 -8.87 -9.97
C ASP A 264 -17.30 -9.46 -9.96
N TYR A 265 -17.19 -10.77 -10.13
CA TYR A 265 -15.91 -11.47 -9.99
C TYR A 265 -14.83 -10.96 -10.95
N ALA A 266 -15.19 -10.64 -12.20
CA ALA A 266 -14.24 -10.15 -13.18
C ALA A 266 -13.66 -8.77 -12.79
N THR A 267 -14.52 -7.83 -12.38
CA THR A 267 -14.09 -6.51 -11.87
C THR A 267 -13.24 -6.63 -10.62
N TYR A 268 -13.59 -7.54 -9.71
CA TYR A 268 -12.81 -7.81 -8.50
C TYR A 268 -11.41 -8.34 -8.86
N GLN A 269 -11.35 -9.37 -9.72
CA GLN A 269 -10.11 -10.01 -10.14
C GLN A 269 -9.20 -9.07 -10.92
N ASN A 270 -9.74 -8.25 -11.83
CA ASN A 270 -8.94 -7.26 -12.58
C ASN A 270 -8.25 -6.27 -11.62
N GLY A 271 -8.98 -5.69 -10.67
CA GLY A 271 -8.39 -4.78 -9.69
C GLY A 271 -7.38 -5.48 -8.77
N TRP A 272 -7.68 -6.70 -8.34
CA TRP A 272 -6.84 -7.49 -7.42
C TRP A 272 -5.51 -7.93 -8.05
N ARG A 273 -5.51 -8.23 -9.36
CA ARG A 273 -4.30 -8.52 -10.13
C ARG A 273 -3.27 -7.42 -9.99
N HIS A 274 -3.65 -6.15 -9.95
CA HIS A 274 -2.70 -5.04 -9.88
C HIS A 274 -1.77 -5.10 -8.65
N PHE A 275 -2.11 -5.91 -7.63
CA PHE A 275 -1.38 -6.11 -6.38
C PHE A 275 -1.01 -7.57 -6.15
N ASN A 276 -0.71 -8.31 -7.23
CA ASN A 276 -0.23 -9.69 -7.17
C ASN A 276 -1.14 -10.65 -6.38
N TYR A 277 -2.46 -10.42 -6.48
CA TYR A 277 -3.47 -11.19 -5.78
C TYR A 277 -3.23 -11.25 -4.25
N LEU A 278 -2.75 -10.14 -3.67
CA LEU A 278 -2.50 -9.98 -2.25
C LEU A 278 -3.80 -10.05 -1.43
N PHE A 279 -3.82 -10.90 -0.41
CA PHE A 279 -4.87 -10.90 0.60
C PHE A 279 -4.29 -10.92 2.01
N MET A 280 -5.07 -10.43 2.97
CA MET A 280 -4.76 -10.41 4.39
C MET A 280 -5.96 -10.93 5.18
N VAL A 281 -5.72 -11.85 6.11
CA VAL A 281 -6.75 -12.40 6.99
C VAL A 281 -6.42 -12.05 8.42
N VAL A 282 -7.39 -11.47 9.15
CA VAL A 282 -7.32 -11.27 10.60
C VAL A 282 -8.18 -12.33 11.26
N TYR A 283 -7.69 -12.97 12.31
CA TYR A 283 -8.40 -14.06 12.99
C TYR A 283 -8.06 -14.13 14.49
N PRO A 284 -8.96 -14.70 15.33
CA PRO A 284 -8.63 -15.03 16.72
C PRO A 284 -7.56 -16.12 16.78
N ALA A 285 -6.61 -16.01 17.71
CA ALA A 285 -5.49 -16.96 17.82
C ALA A 285 -5.98 -18.42 18.01
N GLU A 286 -7.10 -18.61 18.70
CA GLU A 286 -7.72 -19.92 18.90
C GLU A 286 -8.25 -20.57 17.61
N ARG A 287 -8.45 -19.81 16.53
CA ARG A 287 -8.92 -20.29 15.22
C ARG A 287 -7.80 -20.37 14.18
N GLU A 288 -6.54 -20.20 14.58
CA GLU A 288 -5.39 -20.24 13.66
C GLU A 288 -5.34 -21.56 12.87
N GLY A 289 -5.55 -22.70 13.54
CA GLY A 289 -5.56 -24.01 12.89
C GLY A 289 -6.61 -24.12 11.77
N GLU A 290 -7.77 -23.49 11.92
CA GLU A 290 -8.79 -23.45 10.86
C GLU A 290 -8.31 -22.63 9.66
N VAL A 291 -7.74 -21.45 9.91
CA VAL A 291 -7.21 -20.57 8.84
C VAL A 291 -6.10 -21.29 8.09
N LEU A 292 -5.09 -21.84 8.77
CA LEU A 292 -4.00 -22.55 8.14
C LEU A 292 -4.50 -23.77 7.34
N SER A 293 -5.50 -24.49 7.85
CA SER A 293 -6.13 -25.59 7.11
C SER A 293 -6.87 -25.13 5.85
N ILE A 294 -7.48 -23.94 5.85
CA ILE A 294 -8.13 -23.37 4.65
C ILE A 294 -7.07 -22.91 3.66
N LEU A 295 -6.02 -22.23 4.12
CA LEU A 295 -4.92 -21.80 3.24
C LEU A 295 -4.22 -22.99 2.58
N GLY A 296 -4.09 -24.11 3.30
CA GLY A 296 -3.34 -25.26 2.82
C GLY A 296 -1.90 -24.84 2.52
N PRO A 297 -1.34 -25.17 1.35
CA PRO A 297 0.03 -24.76 0.99
C PRO A 297 0.29 -23.25 1.03
N LEU A 298 -0.74 -22.40 0.82
CA LEU A 298 -0.61 -20.94 0.92
C LEU A 298 -0.24 -20.45 2.34
N SER A 299 -0.33 -21.31 3.37
CA SER A 299 0.18 -20.96 4.69
C SER A 299 1.69 -20.71 4.69
N ASP A 300 2.43 -21.40 3.82
CA ASP A 300 3.86 -21.17 3.60
C ASP A 300 4.07 -19.98 2.65
N ASP A 301 4.86 -19.00 3.10
CA ASP A 301 5.05 -17.75 2.38
C ASP A 301 5.81 -17.94 1.05
N ALA A 302 6.81 -18.83 1.04
CA ALA A 302 7.56 -19.16 -0.17
C ALA A 302 6.71 -19.94 -1.17
N TRP A 303 5.85 -20.85 -0.70
CA TRP A 303 4.89 -21.54 -1.56
C TRP A 303 3.87 -20.58 -2.16
N ALA A 304 3.31 -19.67 -1.37
CA ALA A 304 2.40 -18.64 -1.87
C ALA A 304 3.06 -17.74 -2.91
N SER A 305 4.32 -17.36 -2.68
CA SER A 305 5.10 -16.55 -3.61
C SER A 305 5.41 -17.28 -4.93
N ARG A 306 5.68 -18.59 -4.89
CA ARG A 306 5.79 -19.43 -6.11
C ARG A 306 4.46 -19.53 -6.85
N ARG A 307 3.35 -19.73 -6.14
CA ARG A 307 2.02 -19.75 -6.75
C ARG A 307 1.68 -18.41 -7.43
N ALA A 308 2.01 -17.29 -6.78
CA ALA A 308 1.84 -15.96 -7.35
C ALA A 308 2.73 -15.74 -8.59
N LEU A 309 3.94 -16.30 -8.60
CA LEU A 309 4.82 -16.29 -9.77
C LEU A 309 4.19 -17.07 -10.94
N GLU A 310 3.69 -18.29 -10.70
CA GLU A 310 3.01 -19.10 -11.72
C GLU A 310 1.81 -18.35 -12.32
N LEU A 311 0.97 -17.73 -11.48
CA LEU A 311 -0.15 -16.91 -11.94
C LEU A 311 0.30 -15.73 -12.81
N ALA A 312 1.39 -15.06 -12.44
CA ALA A 312 1.92 -13.96 -13.23
C ALA A 312 2.45 -14.44 -14.60
N GLU A 313 3.05 -15.63 -14.66
CA GLU A 313 3.51 -16.25 -15.91
C GLU A 313 2.35 -16.63 -16.84
N GLU A 314 1.29 -17.23 -16.29
CA GLU A 314 0.03 -17.50 -17.02
C GLU A 314 -0.62 -16.20 -17.54
N ASP A 315 -0.65 -15.16 -16.70
CA ASP A 315 -1.18 -13.84 -17.06
C ASP A 315 -0.35 -13.19 -18.18
N ILE A 316 0.98 -13.33 -18.19
CA ILE A 316 1.86 -12.78 -19.25
C ILE A 316 1.55 -13.40 -20.62
N GLU A 317 1.22 -14.69 -20.66
CA GLU A 317 0.90 -15.39 -21.92
C GLU A 317 -0.45 -14.98 -22.51
N THR A 318 -1.37 -14.52 -21.67
CA THR A 318 -2.79 -14.35 -22.04
C THR A 318 -3.26 -12.89 -22.06
N LEU A 319 -2.66 -12.01 -21.27
CA LEU A 319 -3.09 -10.63 -21.13
C LEU A 319 -2.40 -9.69 -22.13
N THR A 320 -3.02 -8.54 -22.35
CA THR A 320 -2.51 -7.49 -23.25
C THR A 320 -2.73 -6.11 -22.65
N GLY A 321 -2.12 -5.08 -23.24
CA GLY A 321 -2.30 -3.68 -22.80
C GLY A 321 -1.90 -3.45 -21.34
N ASN A 322 -2.73 -2.71 -20.61
CA ASN A 322 -2.48 -2.36 -19.20
C ASN A 322 -2.36 -3.59 -18.30
N ASP A 323 -3.17 -4.61 -18.56
CA ASP A 323 -3.18 -5.84 -17.75
C ASP A 323 -1.85 -6.62 -17.90
N LEU A 324 -1.23 -6.59 -19.09
CA LEU A 324 0.09 -7.17 -19.32
C LEU A 324 1.20 -6.44 -18.54
N PHE A 325 1.09 -5.12 -18.36
CA PHE A 325 2.01 -4.38 -17.48
C PHE A 325 1.96 -4.94 -16.05
N TYR A 326 0.76 -5.12 -15.49
CA TYR A 326 0.62 -5.64 -14.14
C TYR A 326 1.06 -7.09 -14.02
N ALA A 327 0.88 -7.92 -15.05
CA ALA A 327 1.39 -9.30 -15.06
C ALA A 327 2.93 -9.34 -14.94
N TRP A 328 3.64 -8.52 -15.74
CA TRP A 328 5.10 -8.39 -15.62
C TRP A 328 5.53 -7.80 -14.28
N PHE A 329 4.80 -6.79 -13.77
CA PHE A 329 5.08 -6.20 -12.46
C PHE A 329 4.91 -7.23 -11.34
N ASN A 330 3.85 -8.04 -11.40
CA ASN A 330 3.58 -9.13 -10.45
C ASN A 330 4.66 -10.20 -10.50
N LYS A 331 5.14 -10.59 -11.69
CA LYS A 331 6.28 -11.50 -11.82
C LYS A 331 7.51 -10.94 -11.10
N GLY A 332 7.79 -9.65 -11.25
CA GLY A 332 8.84 -8.96 -10.50
C GLY A 332 8.62 -9.03 -8.98
N THR A 333 7.41 -8.72 -8.52
CA THR A 333 7.03 -8.77 -7.09
C THR A 333 7.17 -10.17 -6.50
N SER A 334 6.74 -11.21 -7.22
CA SER A 334 6.87 -12.61 -6.78
C SER A 334 8.33 -13.05 -6.72
N HIS A 335 9.16 -12.68 -7.70
CA HIS A 335 10.61 -12.95 -7.64
C HIS A 335 11.28 -12.23 -6.46
N VAL A 336 10.89 -10.98 -6.13
CA VAL A 336 11.39 -10.29 -4.93
C VAL A 336 11.03 -11.07 -3.66
N ALA A 337 9.80 -11.54 -3.55
CA ALA A 337 9.35 -12.34 -2.40
C ALA A 337 10.11 -13.68 -2.28
N LEU A 338 10.62 -14.20 -3.39
CA LEU A 338 11.49 -15.39 -3.45
C LEU A 338 12.99 -15.07 -3.35
N ASN A 339 13.37 -13.81 -3.11
CA ASN A 339 14.75 -13.30 -3.11
C ASN A 339 15.52 -13.50 -4.44
N GLN A 340 14.80 -13.66 -5.55
CA GLN A 340 15.34 -13.82 -6.90
C GLN A 340 15.51 -12.46 -7.58
N TYR A 341 16.36 -11.60 -7.01
CA TYR A 341 16.39 -10.16 -7.35
C TYR A 341 16.80 -9.85 -8.79
N TYR A 342 17.63 -10.69 -9.42
CA TYR A 342 18.02 -10.50 -10.82
C TYR A 342 16.85 -10.79 -11.78
N ASP A 343 16.14 -11.90 -11.56
CA ASP A 343 14.94 -12.24 -12.33
C ASP A 343 13.84 -11.20 -12.09
N ALA A 344 13.70 -10.73 -10.84
CA ALA A 344 12.81 -9.64 -10.51
C ALA A 344 13.12 -8.35 -11.29
N ALA A 345 14.39 -7.94 -11.34
CA ALA A 345 14.83 -6.75 -12.05
C ALA A 345 14.50 -6.85 -13.55
N THR A 346 14.72 -8.03 -14.14
CA THR A 346 14.38 -8.31 -15.54
C THR A 346 12.87 -8.20 -15.80
N ALA A 347 12.05 -8.75 -14.91
CA ALA A 347 10.59 -8.67 -15.03
C ALA A 347 10.08 -7.23 -14.88
N TYR A 348 10.63 -6.45 -13.94
CA TYR A 348 10.32 -5.03 -13.80
C TYR A 348 10.75 -4.21 -15.02
N ASP A 349 11.89 -4.51 -15.64
CA ASP A 349 12.29 -3.88 -16.90
C ASP A 349 11.25 -4.10 -18.00
N GLN A 350 10.71 -5.32 -18.12
CA GLN A 350 9.63 -5.62 -19.09
C GLN A 350 8.35 -4.84 -18.78
N ALA A 351 7.96 -4.76 -17.51
CA ALA A 351 6.82 -3.93 -17.11
C ALA A 351 7.04 -2.46 -17.52
N TYR A 352 8.20 -1.87 -17.19
CA TYR A 352 8.44 -0.47 -17.52
C TYR A 352 8.74 -0.19 -19.00
N LEU A 353 9.14 -1.21 -19.77
CA LEU A 353 9.15 -1.14 -21.23
C LEU A 353 7.74 -0.99 -21.79
N LEU A 354 6.77 -1.76 -21.28
CA LEU A 354 5.36 -1.60 -21.64
C LEU A 354 4.82 -0.23 -21.20
N TYR A 355 5.17 0.21 -19.99
CA TYR A 355 4.80 1.52 -19.48
C TYR A 355 5.32 2.66 -20.38
N SER A 356 6.54 2.54 -20.91
CA SER A 356 7.13 3.58 -21.79
C SER A 356 6.36 3.77 -23.10
N ASN A 357 5.63 2.75 -23.54
CA ASN A 357 4.80 2.76 -24.74
C ASN A 357 3.32 3.08 -24.43
N TRP A 358 3.00 3.48 -23.20
CA TRP A 358 1.62 3.71 -22.77
C TRP A 358 1.00 4.93 -23.47
N ASP A 359 -0.22 4.76 -23.98
CA ASP A 359 -0.99 5.84 -24.60
C ASP A 359 -1.51 6.82 -23.55
N THR A 360 -0.76 7.91 -23.33
CA THR A 360 -1.10 8.99 -22.38
C THR A 360 -2.41 9.70 -22.68
N SER A 361 -2.97 9.56 -23.88
CA SER A 361 -4.27 10.16 -24.21
C SER A 361 -5.46 9.42 -23.57
N LYS A 362 -5.28 8.14 -23.22
CA LYS A 362 -6.31 7.30 -22.58
C LYS A 362 -6.33 7.44 -21.06
N GLY A 363 -5.21 7.86 -20.46
CA GLY A 363 -5.02 7.83 -19.02
C GLY A 363 -4.65 6.45 -18.51
N GLU A 364 -5.09 6.15 -17.28
CA GLU A 364 -4.94 4.84 -16.63
C GLU A 364 -3.51 4.44 -16.27
N GLN A 365 -2.51 5.26 -16.60
CA GLN A 365 -1.13 5.00 -16.18
C GLN A 365 -1.03 4.82 -14.67
N PRO A 366 -0.45 3.70 -14.21
CA PRO A 366 -0.23 3.50 -12.79
C PRO A 366 1.07 4.19 -12.35
N TYR A 367 1.20 5.49 -12.58
CA TYR A 367 2.39 6.27 -12.18
C TYR A 367 2.62 6.27 -10.65
N ARG A 368 1.62 5.84 -9.88
CA ARG A 368 1.68 5.65 -8.44
C ARG A 368 2.08 4.25 -8.00
N MET A 369 2.48 3.32 -8.89
CA MET A 369 2.87 1.96 -8.48
C MET A 369 3.84 1.98 -7.30
N LEU A 370 4.89 2.81 -7.39
CA LEU A 370 5.93 2.92 -6.36
C LEU A 370 5.49 3.69 -5.09
N TRP A 371 4.24 4.15 -5.02
CA TRP A 371 3.65 4.67 -3.79
C TRP A 371 3.09 3.54 -2.92
N TYR A 372 2.77 2.40 -3.53
CA TYR A 372 2.10 1.27 -2.88
C TYR A 372 2.95 0.00 -2.89
N GLN A 373 3.85 -0.16 -3.87
CA GLN A 373 4.66 -1.36 -4.06
C GLN A 373 6.12 -0.99 -4.26
N THR A 374 6.99 -1.43 -3.35
CA THR A 374 8.41 -1.05 -3.31
C THR A 374 9.34 -2.12 -3.86
N GLY A 375 8.83 -3.28 -4.30
CA GLY A 375 9.63 -4.44 -4.71
C GLY A 375 10.68 -4.13 -5.78
N LEU A 376 10.38 -3.20 -6.70
CA LEU A 376 11.34 -2.72 -7.71
C LEU A 376 12.63 -2.17 -7.10
N TYR A 377 12.54 -1.44 -5.98
CA TYR A 377 13.74 -0.91 -5.34
C TYR A 377 14.62 -2.03 -4.77
N PHE A 378 14.01 -3.08 -4.21
CA PHE A 378 14.75 -4.26 -3.74
C PHE A 378 15.44 -4.96 -4.92
N ALA A 379 14.70 -5.22 -6.00
CA ALA A 379 15.20 -5.91 -7.17
C ALA A 379 16.44 -5.23 -7.77
N TYR A 380 16.36 -3.92 -8.02
CA TYR A 380 17.50 -3.18 -8.56
C TYR A 380 18.63 -2.99 -7.55
N TYR A 381 18.33 -2.74 -6.28
CA TYR A 381 19.38 -2.56 -5.27
C TYR A 381 20.21 -3.85 -5.08
N TYR A 382 19.56 -4.99 -4.88
CA TYR A 382 20.24 -6.25 -4.63
C TYR A 382 20.85 -6.90 -5.89
N SER A 383 20.50 -6.41 -7.08
CA SER A 383 21.21 -6.72 -8.34
C SER A 383 22.31 -5.69 -8.68
N ALA A 384 22.68 -4.84 -7.72
CA ALA A 384 23.71 -3.79 -7.86
C ALA A 384 23.41 -2.70 -8.92
N ARG A 385 22.15 -2.57 -9.36
CA ARG A 385 21.67 -1.52 -10.26
C ARG A 385 21.29 -0.25 -9.47
N TYR A 386 22.25 0.30 -8.73
CA TYR A 386 22.02 1.43 -7.83
C TYR A 386 21.58 2.70 -8.57
N GLN A 387 22.10 2.94 -9.78
CA GLN A 387 21.68 4.10 -10.57
C GLN A 387 20.21 4.00 -10.98
N ASP A 388 19.70 2.80 -11.24
CA ASP A 388 18.28 2.59 -11.53
C ASP A 388 17.41 2.87 -10.30
N VAL A 389 17.81 2.42 -9.12
CA VAL A 389 17.11 2.80 -7.87
C VAL A 389 17.04 4.32 -7.74
N ILE A 390 18.15 5.02 -7.98
CA ILE A 390 18.22 6.49 -7.93
C ILE A 390 17.30 7.13 -8.97
N ASN A 391 17.33 6.66 -10.22
CA ASN A 391 16.53 7.19 -11.31
C ASN A 391 15.04 7.02 -11.05
N PHE A 392 14.61 5.81 -10.68
CA PHE A 392 13.22 5.52 -10.35
C PHE A 392 12.75 6.36 -9.17
N ALA A 393 13.51 6.40 -8.07
CA ALA A 393 13.16 7.23 -6.91
C ALA A 393 13.12 8.73 -7.24
N ASN A 394 14.03 9.24 -8.08
CA ASN A 394 13.98 10.62 -8.57
C ASN A 394 12.70 10.90 -9.35
N THR A 395 12.32 10.02 -10.28
CA THR A 395 11.08 10.17 -11.05
C THR A 395 9.87 10.14 -10.11
N THR A 396 9.81 9.18 -9.18
CA THR A 396 8.72 9.09 -8.20
C THR A 396 8.62 10.37 -7.38
N LEU A 397 9.72 10.81 -6.75
CA LEU A 397 9.75 11.92 -5.80
C LEU A 397 9.63 13.30 -6.43
N THR A 398 9.89 13.44 -7.74
CA THR A 398 9.89 14.76 -8.42
C THR A 398 8.88 14.90 -9.55
N LYS A 399 8.45 13.80 -10.18
CA LYS A 399 7.54 13.83 -11.34
C LYS A 399 6.14 13.35 -10.99
N THR A 400 6.03 12.32 -10.14
CA THR A 400 4.72 11.71 -9.84
C THR A 400 3.99 12.38 -8.69
N ILE A 401 4.72 13.10 -7.82
CA ILE A 401 4.19 13.67 -6.58
C ILE A 401 4.51 15.17 -6.43
N SER A 402 3.61 15.92 -5.80
CA SER A 402 3.75 17.38 -5.62
C SER A 402 4.73 17.80 -4.52
N LYS A 403 5.13 16.86 -3.67
CA LYS A 403 6.14 17.01 -2.62
C LYS A 403 6.76 15.63 -2.32
N PRO A 404 8.08 15.50 -2.17
CA PRO A 404 8.73 14.22 -1.86
C PRO A 404 8.29 13.75 -0.48
N THR A 405 7.28 12.88 -0.45
CA THR A 405 6.58 12.45 0.77
C THR A 405 6.39 10.94 0.80
N LEU A 406 7.27 10.21 0.10
CA LEU A 406 7.31 8.76 0.04
C LEU A 406 8.62 8.34 0.70
N GLU A 407 8.54 8.00 1.98
CA GLU A 407 9.65 7.64 2.86
C GLU A 407 10.42 6.42 2.34
N GLU A 408 9.76 5.44 1.72
CA GLU A 408 10.41 4.27 1.13
C GLU A 408 11.25 4.65 -0.08
N SER A 409 10.72 5.50 -0.98
CA SER A 409 11.51 6.00 -2.12
C SER A 409 12.73 6.79 -1.65
N LEU A 410 12.60 7.58 -0.57
CA LEU A 410 13.74 8.30 0.03
C LEU A 410 14.76 7.32 0.63
N LEU A 411 14.32 6.35 1.43
CA LEU A 411 15.20 5.34 2.01
C LEU A 411 15.97 4.57 0.94
N TRP A 412 15.28 4.07 -0.09
CA TRP A 412 15.93 3.29 -1.15
C TRP A 412 16.88 4.11 -1.99
N ARG A 413 16.52 5.37 -2.30
CA ARG A 413 17.44 6.29 -2.98
C ARG A 413 18.66 6.60 -2.13
N GLY A 414 18.48 6.81 -0.82
CA GLY A 414 19.57 7.03 0.12
C GLY A 414 20.51 5.82 0.22
N ARG A 415 19.95 4.60 0.28
CA ARG A 415 20.74 3.36 0.24
C ARG A 415 21.55 3.26 -1.04
N ALA A 416 20.95 3.55 -2.19
CA ALA A 416 21.65 3.53 -3.47
C ALA A 416 22.72 4.62 -3.58
N TYR A 417 22.46 5.84 -3.08
CA TYR A 417 23.46 6.92 -3.01
C TYR A 417 24.69 6.49 -2.20
N TYR A 418 24.48 5.85 -1.06
CA TYR A 418 25.58 5.33 -0.25
C TYR A 418 26.43 4.32 -1.04
N MET A 419 25.79 3.39 -1.76
CA MET A 419 26.49 2.37 -2.54
C MET A 419 27.33 2.94 -3.70
N ILE A 420 26.95 4.08 -4.27
CA ILE A 420 27.74 4.78 -5.30
C ILE A 420 28.73 5.81 -4.72
N GLY A 421 28.88 5.86 -3.39
CA GLY A 421 29.83 6.73 -2.70
C GLY A 421 29.32 8.14 -2.34
N ASP A 422 28.06 8.47 -2.64
CA ASP A 422 27.45 9.75 -2.25
C ASP A 422 26.79 9.65 -0.85
N THR A 423 27.64 9.58 0.17
CA THR A 423 27.18 9.47 1.56
C THR A 423 26.39 10.72 2.01
N ASN A 424 26.70 11.89 1.45
CA ASN A 424 25.99 13.13 1.81
C ASN A 424 24.54 13.10 1.32
N ALA A 425 24.30 12.67 0.08
CA ALA A 425 22.96 12.50 -0.43
C ALA A 425 22.19 11.39 0.30
N ALA A 426 22.87 10.29 0.67
CA ALA A 426 22.29 9.22 1.48
C ALA A 426 21.73 9.72 2.82
N VAL A 427 22.56 10.44 3.58
CA VAL A 427 22.17 11.02 4.88
C VAL A 427 21.04 12.04 4.73
N ALA A 428 21.05 12.85 3.67
CA ALA A 428 19.99 13.81 3.41
C ALA A 428 18.64 13.10 3.19
N ASP A 429 18.63 12.01 2.44
CA ASP A 429 17.41 11.23 2.18
C ASP A 429 16.90 10.48 3.42
N TYR A 430 17.79 9.88 4.23
CA TYR A 430 17.38 9.23 5.47
C TYR A 430 16.75 10.22 6.46
N ARG A 431 17.34 11.41 6.60
CA ARG A 431 16.78 12.48 7.43
C ARG A 431 15.46 13.00 6.85
N ALA A 432 15.34 13.10 5.54
CA ALA A 432 14.08 13.49 4.89
C ALA A 432 12.96 12.46 5.15
N ALA A 433 13.27 11.16 5.12
CA ALA A 433 12.33 10.10 5.50
C ALA A 433 11.85 10.27 6.94
N LEU A 434 12.74 10.60 7.88
CA LEU A 434 12.38 10.86 9.28
C LEU A 434 11.54 12.14 9.50
N GLN A 435 11.53 13.08 8.54
CA GLN A 435 10.61 14.22 8.57
C GLN A 435 9.18 13.84 8.18
N ILE A 436 9.00 12.71 7.49
CA ILE A 436 7.70 12.17 7.07
C ILE A 436 7.18 11.18 8.10
N HIS A 437 8.03 10.24 8.52
CA HIS A 437 7.71 9.19 9.48
C HIS A 437 8.72 9.26 10.64
N ALA A 438 8.31 9.90 11.74
CA ALA A 438 9.16 10.05 12.91
C ALA A 438 9.53 8.69 13.51
N ASN A 439 10.81 8.49 13.83
CA ASN A 439 11.35 7.24 14.38
C ASN A 439 11.16 6.00 13.50
N TRP A 440 10.98 6.18 12.19
CA TRP A 440 10.86 5.03 11.29
C TRP A 440 12.12 4.19 11.30
N TYR A 441 12.00 2.96 11.82
CA TYR A 441 13.13 2.09 12.12
C TYR A 441 14.13 1.93 10.97
N PRO A 442 13.71 1.70 9.70
CA PRO A 442 14.64 1.55 8.59
C PRO A 442 15.54 2.77 8.35
N ALA A 443 15.01 3.99 8.50
CA ALA A 443 15.79 5.22 8.31
C ALA A 443 16.69 5.54 9.53
N VAL A 444 16.20 5.25 10.74
CA VAL A 444 16.99 5.33 11.97
C VAL A 444 18.19 4.39 11.89
N GLN A 445 17.95 3.13 11.52
CA GLN A 445 18.98 2.11 11.36
C GLN A 445 20.01 2.54 10.31
N ALA A 446 19.57 3.02 9.15
CA ALA A 446 20.47 3.46 8.08
C ALA A 446 21.39 4.63 8.51
N LEU A 447 20.93 5.54 9.38
CA LEU A 447 21.78 6.58 9.95
C LEU A 447 22.76 6.02 11.00
N GLN A 448 22.31 5.09 11.84
CA GLN A 448 23.13 4.46 12.87
C GLN A 448 24.26 3.60 12.28
N GLU A 449 24.00 2.89 11.18
CA GLU A 449 25.00 2.14 10.42
C GLU A 449 26.13 3.04 9.89
N LEU A 450 25.84 4.34 9.68
CA LEU A 450 26.81 5.36 9.31
C LEU A 450 27.43 6.07 10.53
N GLY A 451 27.14 5.62 11.76
CA GLY A 451 27.61 6.25 13.00
C GLY A 451 26.94 7.59 13.31
N LEU A 452 25.78 7.88 12.70
CA LEU A 452 25.06 9.14 12.87
C LEU A 452 23.85 8.97 13.79
N GLN A 453 23.48 10.07 14.44
CA GLN A 453 22.24 10.14 15.20
C GLN A 453 21.06 10.54 14.28
N PRO A 454 19.86 9.97 14.52
CA PRO A 454 18.63 10.27 13.78
C PRO A 454 18.28 11.75 13.67
#